data_AF-T2JT63-F1
#
_entry.id   AF-T2JT63-F1
#
_cell.length_a   1.000
_cell.length_b   1.000
_cell.length_c   1.000
_cell.angle_alpha   90.00
_cell.angle_beta   90.00
_cell.angle_gamma   90.00
#
_symmetry.space_group_name_H-M   'P 1'
#
loop_
_entity.id
_entity.type
_entity.pdbx_description
1 polymer ?
#
loop_
_entity_poly.entity_id
_entity_poly.type
_entity_poly.pdbx_seq_one_letter_code
_entity_poly.pdbx_strand_id
1 'polypeptide(L)'
;MLFGVIQIRWRYYQRVENLTTKMQDLSQEIRIISQDSQLKLDDGTLERLMKQSSMRKDLLYSIIVNEQREPVVSYLNQQNPTIATALSQLEQDKLESKLEKLSQQPQVREIRQPIISSGKSLGEVRIAYTLESLQERNLESAGKILIASFIVSGILILIMFVMFRREVQLPLGKLVRQTQSLLPEEKRPKLVQWDEMYQLEKLIISLGDYFQELQYLQEEIAEQKASEKALEELNLAKSEFLSMMGHEIRTPLNAVTGMTGLLLDTELSDQQKEFVNIIRNSGENLLTMINNILDFSKIEANKLELEEAPFELGLCIEEVLRLFVSQASQKKLELAYLLEPNTPQCHCGG
;
A
#
# COMPACT_ATOMS: atom_id res chain seq x y z
N MET A 1 3.72 -6.58 -6.36
CA MET A 1 3.50 -7.63 -7.40
C MET A 1 3.57 -9.06 -6.85
N LEU A 2 4.54 -9.41 -6.00
CA LEU A 2 4.70 -10.77 -5.45
C LEU A 2 3.43 -11.32 -4.77
N PHE A 3 2.73 -10.49 -3.97
CA PHE A 3 1.46 -10.88 -3.35
C PHE A 3 0.36 -11.23 -4.36
N GLY A 4 0.27 -10.51 -5.48
CA GLY A 4 -0.72 -10.79 -6.52
C GLY A 4 -0.49 -12.14 -7.21
N VAL A 5 0.77 -12.49 -7.48
CA VAL A 5 1.15 -13.79 -8.07
C VAL A 5 0.84 -14.94 -7.12
N ILE A 6 1.13 -14.78 -5.82
CA ILE A 6 0.82 -15.77 -4.78
C ILE A 6 -0.70 -15.96 -4.67
N GLN A 7 -1.48 -14.88 -4.67
CA GLN A 7 -2.94 -14.95 -4.56
C GLN A 7 -3.59 -15.62 -5.78
N ILE A 8 -3.09 -15.35 -6.99
CA ILE A 8 -3.54 -16.02 -8.22
C ILE A 8 -3.27 -17.52 -8.14
N ARG A 9 -2.06 -17.90 -7.70
CA ARG A 9 -1.66 -19.30 -7.55
C ARG A 9 -2.49 -20.02 -6.48
N TRP A 10 -2.76 -19.37 -5.35
CA TRP A 10 -3.61 -19.94 -4.30
C TRP A 10 -5.06 -20.16 -4.79
N ARG A 11 -5.65 -19.19 -5.49
CA ARG A 11 -6.98 -19.33 -6.10
C ARG A 11 -7.04 -20.42 -7.17
N TYR A 12 -5.96 -20.61 -7.93
CA TYR A 12 -5.85 -21.72 -8.87
C TYR A 12 -5.95 -23.07 -8.14
N TYR A 13 -5.14 -23.27 -7.09
CA TYR A 13 -5.19 -24.52 -6.31
C TYR A 13 -6.57 -24.78 -5.73
N GLN A 14 -7.21 -23.77 -5.15
CA GLN A 14 -8.59 -23.88 -4.62
C GLN A 14 -9.61 -24.27 -5.69
N ARG A 15 -9.46 -23.79 -6.93
CA ARG A 15 -10.34 -24.18 -8.05
C ARG A 15 -10.08 -25.61 -8.52
N VAL A 16 -8.82 -26.03 -8.58
CA VAL A 16 -8.44 -27.41 -8.92
C VAL A 16 -8.99 -28.39 -7.89
N GLU A 17 -8.85 -28.07 -6.61
CA GLU A 17 -9.36 -28.89 -5.50
C GLU A 17 -10.88 -29.01 -5.58
N ASN A 18 -11.61 -27.90 -5.71
CA ASN A 18 -13.07 -27.91 -5.87
C ASN A 18 -13.53 -28.71 -7.10
N LEU A 19 -12.83 -28.60 -8.24
CA LEU A 19 -13.15 -29.38 -9.43
C LEU A 19 -12.92 -30.88 -9.18
N THR A 20 -11.82 -31.22 -8.52
CA THR A 20 -11.47 -32.61 -8.17
C THR A 20 -12.53 -33.23 -7.26
N THR A 21 -12.93 -32.53 -6.19
CA THR A 21 -13.96 -33.01 -5.26
C THR A 21 -15.28 -33.27 -5.97
N LYS A 22 -15.76 -32.32 -6.76
CA LYS A 22 -17.02 -32.51 -7.50
C LYS A 22 -16.94 -33.67 -8.51
N MET A 23 -15.78 -33.90 -9.14
CA MET A 23 -15.60 -35.05 -10.04
C MET A 23 -15.56 -36.37 -9.27
N GLN A 24 -15.04 -36.39 -8.04
CA GLN A 24 -15.11 -37.55 -7.15
C GLN A 24 -16.56 -37.84 -6.72
N ASP A 25 -17.33 -36.81 -6.37
CA ASP A 25 -18.75 -36.93 -6.00
C ASP A 25 -19.57 -37.51 -7.15
N LEU A 26 -19.38 -36.96 -8.37
CA LEU A 26 -20.03 -37.48 -9.58
C LEU A 26 -19.65 -38.94 -9.86
N SER A 27 -18.37 -39.30 -9.66
CA SER A 27 -17.92 -40.68 -9.80
C SER A 27 -18.60 -41.60 -8.79
N GLN A 28 -18.79 -41.15 -7.55
CA GLN A 28 -19.49 -41.93 -6.52
C GLN A 28 -20.96 -42.13 -6.86
N GLU A 29 -21.65 -41.09 -7.35
CA GLU A 29 -23.04 -41.16 -7.77
C GLU A 29 -23.23 -42.20 -8.89
N ILE A 30 -22.40 -42.12 -9.94
CA ILE A 30 -22.44 -43.08 -11.05
C ILE A 30 -22.13 -44.50 -10.56
N ARG A 31 -21.18 -44.66 -9.64
CA ARG A 31 -20.86 -45.97 -9.04
C ARG A 31 -22.06 -46.59 -8.33
N ILE A 32 -22.77 -45.82 -7.51
CA ILE A 32 -23.95 -46.28 -6.76
C ILE A 32 -25.06 -46.72 -7.73
N ILE A 33 -25.40 -45.88 -8.71
CA ILE A 33 -26.45 -46.19 -9.71
C ILE A 33 -26.06 -47.44 -10.54
N SER A 34 -24.77 -47.57 -10.89
CA SER A 34 -24.26 -48.73 -11.65
C SER A 34 -24.28 -50.01 -10.83
N GLN A 35 -24.02 -49.92 -9.53
CA GLN A 35 -24.09 -51.06 -8.61
C GLN A 35 -25.55 -51.55 -8.44
N ASP A 36 -26.49 -50.64 -8.23
CA ASP A 36 -27.92 -50.95 -8.04
C ASP A 36 -28.55 -51.55 -9.30
N SER A 37 -28.12 -51.09 -10.47
CA SER A 37 -28.61 -51.59 -11.77
C SER A 37 -27.87 -52.84 -12.27
N GLN A 38 -26.87 -53.36 -11.55
CA GLN A 38 -25.99 -54.44 -12.00
C GLN A 38 -25.39 -54.18 -13.40
N LEU A 39 -24.84 -52.98 -13.61
CA LEU A 39 -24.29 -52.50 -14.90
C LEU A 39 -25.32 -52.32 -16.03
N LYS A 40 -26.63 -52.44 -15.78
CA LYS A 40 -27.68 -52.20 -16.78
C LYS A 40 -28.06 -50.71 -16.90
N LEU A 41 -27.09 -49.81 -16.81
CA LEU A 41 -27.33 -48.42 -17.21
C LEU A 41 -27.51 -48.36 -18.72
N ASP A 42 -28.51 -47.62 -19.20
CA ASP A 42 -28.57 -47.25 -20.62
C ASP A 42 -27.69 -46.02 -20.88
N ASP A 43 -27.24 -45.86 -22.13
CA ASP A 43 -26.45 -44.70 -22.55
C ASP A 43 -27.20 -43.38 -22.27
N GLY A 44 -28.53 -43.40 -22.34
CA GLY A 44 -29.39 -42.23 -22.10
C GLY A 44 -29.38 -41.73 -20.65
N THR A 45 -29.30 -42.62 -19.65
CA THR A 45 -29.24 -42.25 -18.24
C THR A 45 -27.88 -41.66 -17.90
N LEU A 46 -26.79 -42.28 -18.38
CA LEU A 46 -25.45 -41.73 -18.19
C LEU A 46 -25.33 -40.36 -18.84
N GLU A 47 -25.83 -40.19 -20.07
CA GLU A 47 -25.81 -38.90 -20.76
C GLU A 47 -26.60 -37.81 -20.02
N ARG A 48 -27.75 -38.16 -19.41
CA ARG A 48 -28.56 -37.23 -18.61
C ARG A 48 -27.82 -36.81 -17.34
N LEU A 49 -27.22 -37.74 -16.60
CA LEU A 49 -26.42 -37.45 -15.42
C LEU A 49 -25.25 -36.51 -15.77
N MET A 50 -24.55 -36.80 -16.87
CA MET A 50 -23.45 -35.93 -17.31
C MET A 50 -23.94 -34.54 -17.73
N LYS A 51 -25.09 -34.42 -18.42
CA LYS A 51 -25.69 -33.14 -18.81
C LYS A 51 -26.23 -32.34 -17.61
N GLN A 52 -26.75 -32.99 -16.59
CA GLN A 52 -27.24 -32.35 -15.37
C GLN A 52 -26.10 -31.87 -14.47
N SER A 53 -24.95 -32.55 -14.52
CA SER A 53 -23.75 -32.04 -13.86
C SER A 53 -23.35 -30.70 -14.50
N SER A 54 -23.19 -29.65 -13.69
CA SER A 54 -22.75 -28.31 -14.15
C SER A 54 -21.29 -28.28 -14.63
N MET A 55 -20.73 -29.43 -15.01
CA MET A 55 -19.31 -29.71 -15.24
C MET A 55 -18.98 -29.94 -16.71
N ARG A 56 -19.95 -29.67 -17.60
CA ARG A 56 -19.91 -30.01 -19.03
C ARG A 56 -18.72 -29.40 -19.81
N LYS A 57 -18.05 -28.36 -19.30
CA LYS A 57 -16.89 -27.78 -19.97
C LYS A 57 -15.58 -28.53 -19.66
N ASP A 58 -15.45 -29.07 -18.46
CA ASP A 58 -14.20 -29.62 -17.95
C ASP A 58 -14.14 -31.15 -18.11
N LEU A 59 -15.30 -31.79 -18.14
CA LEU A 59 -15.45 -33.21 -18.37
C LEU A 59 -15.04 -33.60 -19.81
N LEU A 60 -14.21 -34.63 -19.95
CA LEU A 60 -13.81 -35.20 -21.24
C LEU A 60 -14.66 -36.43 -21.57
N TYR A 61 -14.66 -37.42 -20.69
CA TYR A 61 -15.45 -38.64 -20.86
C TYR A 61 -15.86 -39.24 -19.52
N SER A 62 -16.89 -40.08 -19.56
CA SER A 62 -17.21 -41.04 -18.51
C SER A 62 -17.53 -42.38 -19.15
N ILE A 63 -16.87 -43.45 -18.70
CA ILE A 63 -17.11 -44.80 -19.20
C ILE A 63 -17.29 -45.77 -18.04
N ILE A 64 -18.15 -46.75 -18.23
CA ILE A 64 -18.29 -47.90 -17.34
C ILE A 64 -17.71 -49.09 -18.10
N VAL A 65 -16.72 -49.76 -17.52
CA VAL A 65 -16.12 -50.97 -18.10
C VAL A 65 -16.41 -52.18 -17.23
N ASN A 66 -16.58 -53.35 -17.85
CA ASN A 66 -16.75 -54.62 -17.13
C ASN A 66 -15.41 -55.17 -16.60
N GLU A 67 -15.42 -56.35 -15.97
CA GLU A 67 -14.20 -57.02 -15.50
C GLU A 67 -13.19 -57.32 -16.63
N GLN A 68 -13.66 -57.52 -17.86
CA GLN A 68 -12.83 -57.73 -19.05
C GLN A 68 -12.31 -56.41 -19.65
N ARG A 69 -12.57 -55.28 -18.99
CA ARG A 69 -12.27 -53.89 -19.44
C ARG A 69 -13.00 -53.45 -20.71
N GLU A 70 -14.02 -54.19 -21.13
CA GLU A 70 -14.84 -53.78 -22.26
C GLU A 70 -15.84 -52.71 -21.82
N PRO A 71 -16.00 -51.63 -22.61
CA PRO A 71 -16.94 -50.57 -22.30
C PRO A 71 -18.38 -51.09 -22.39
N VAL A 72 -19.11 -50.96 -21.29
CA VAL A 72 -20.54 -51.28 -21.18
C VAL A 72 -21.39 -50.08 -21.56
N VAL A 73 -21.00 -48.89 -21.08
CA VAL A 73 -21.68 -47.61 -21.32
C VAL A 73 -20.62 -46.53 -21.46
N SER A 74 -20.80 -45.60 -22.40
CA SER A 74 -19.84 -44.52 -22.60
C SER A 74 -20.48 -43.17 -22.91
N TYR A 75 -19.94 -42.13 -22.28
CA TYR A 75 -20.23 -40.74 -22.56
C TYR A 75 -18.94 -40.04 -23.00
N LEU A 76 -18.96 -39.42 -24.18
CA LEU A 76 -17.86 -38.65 -24.73
C LEU A 76 -18.30 -37.20 -24.95
N ASN A 77 -17.60 -36.25 -24.34
CA ASN A 77 -17.91 -34.84 -24.49
C ASN A 77 -17.30 -34.26 -25.77
N GLN A 78 -17.92 -34.55 -26.92
CA GLN A 78 -17.43 -34.09 -28.23
C GLN A 78 -17.36 -32.56 -28.38
N GLN A 79 -18.01 -31.80 -27.48
CA GLN A 79 -17.94 -30.34 -27.45
C GLN A 79 -16.62 -29.82 -26.86
N ASN A 80 -15.87 -30.67 -26.16
CA ASN A 80 -14.58 -30.31 -25.61
C ASN A 80 -13.47 -30.57 -26.66
N PRO A 81 -12.64 -29.56 -26.98
CA PRO A 81 -11.64 -29.66 -28.04
C PRO A 81 -10.54 -30.68 -27.73
N THR A 82 -10.19 -30.89 -26.46
CA THR A 82 -9.15 -31.84 -26.03
C THR A 82 -9.52 -33.27 -26.44
N ILE A 83 -10.76 -33.70 -26.17
CA ILE A 83 -11.22 -35.04 -26.56
C ILE A 83 -11.57 -35.12 -28.05
N ALA A 84 -12.11 -34.06 -28.64
CA ALA A 84 -12.38 -34.03 -30.09
C ALA A 84 -11.10 -34.23 -30.92
N THR A 85 -9.99 -33.62 -30.49
CA THR A 85 -8.66 -33.78 -31.11
C THR A 85 -8.09 -35.17 -30.87
N ALA A 86 -8.23 -35.70 -29.65
CA ALA A 86 -7.74 -37.05 -29.34
C ALA A 86 -8.49 -38.16 -30.10
N LEU A 87 -9.78 -37.97 -30.36
CA LEU A 87 -10.60 -38.94 -31.10
C LEU A 87 -10.28 -38.95 -32.61
N SER A 88 -9.91 -37.80 -33.19
CA SER A 88 -9.60 -37.64 -34.62
C SER A 88 -8.18 -38.07 -35.01
N GLN A 89 -7.20 -37.99 -34.10
CA GLN A 89 -5.79 -38.30 -34.40
C GLN A 89 -5.45 -39.81 -34.49
N LEU A 90 -6.39 -40.71 -34.17
CA LEU A 90 -6.13 -42.14 -33.97
C LEU A 90 -7.15 -43.02 -34.70
N GLU A 91 -7.28 -42.90 -36.02
CA GLU A 91 -8.37 -43.52 -36.81
C GLU A 91 -8.46 -45.06 -36.72
N GLN A 92 -7.41 -45.78 -36.29
CA GLN A 92 -7.36 -47.26 -36.28
C GLN A 92 -7.35 -47.93 -34.88
N ASP A 93 -7.30 -47.17 -33.79
CA ASP A 93 -7.21 -47.74 -32.43
C ASP A 93 -8.59 -48.05 -31.83
N LYS A 94 -8.69 -49.14 -31.05
CA LYS A 94 -9.85 -49.41 -30.17
C LYS A 94 -10.09 -48.23 -29.24
N LEU A 95 -11.36 -47.90 -28.95
CA LEU A 95 -11.76 -46.77 -28.11
C LEU A 95 -11.00 -46.72 -26.77
N GLU A 96 -10.82 -47.88 -26.12
CA GLU A 96 -10.07 -47.99 -24.87
C GLU A 96 -8.61 -47.51 -24.97
N SER A 97 -7.91 -47.87 -26.05
CA SER A 97 -6.53 -47.43 -26.31
C SER A 97 -6.46 -45.90 -26.49
N LYS A 98 -7.46 -45.31 -27.14
CA LYS A 98 -7.55 -43.85 -27.31
C LYS A 98 -7.72 -43.14 -25.97
N LEU A 99 -8.61 -43.66 -25.13
CA LEU A 99 -8.90 -43.07 -23.81
C LEU A 99 -7.72 -43.23 -22.85
N GLU A 100 -7.00 -44.35 -22.92
CA GLU A 100 -5.79 -44.57 -22.10
C GLU A 100 -4.66 -43.60 -22.48
N LYS A 101 -4.45 -43.32 -23.77
CA LYS A 101 -3.49 -42.31 -24.21
C LYS A 101 -3.90 -40.90 -23.78
N LEU A 102 -5.20 -40.60 -23.82
CA LEU A 102 -5.74 -39.31 -23.39
C LEU A 102 -5.57 -39.09 -21.88
N SER A 103 -5.82 -40.11 -21.05
CA SER A 103 -5.70 -39.99 -19.59
C SER A 103 -4.26 -39.79 -19.11
N GLN A 104 -3.28 -40.20 -19.92
CA GLN A 104 -1.84 -40.00 -19.65
C GLN A 104 -1.36 -38.58 -19.96
N GLN A 105 -2.17 -37.73 -20.61
CA GLN A 105 -1.76 -36.35 -20.88
C GLN A 105 -1.65 -35.53 -19.59
N PRO A 106 -0.65 -34.64 -19.45
CA PRO A 106 -0.38 -33.94 -18.20
C PRO A 106 -1.52 -33.02 -17.72
N GLN A 107 -2.29 -32.46 -18.66
CA GLN A 107 -3.48 -31.63 -18.37
C GLN A 107 -4.76 -32.43 -18.07
N VAL A 108 -4.74 -33.74 -18.24
CA VAL A 108 -5.89 -34.62 -17.99
C VAL A 108 -5.75 -35.28 -16.62
N ARG A 109 -6.87 -35.42 -15.94
CA ARG A 109 -6.99 -36.20 -14.71
C ARG A 109 -8.11 -37.21 -14.91
N GLU A 110 -7.85 -38.43 -14.45
CA GLU A 110 -8.82 -39.53 -14.53
C GLU A 110 -9.06 -40.07 -13.12
N ILE A 111 -10.33 -40.20 -12.76
CA ILE A 111 -10.79 -40.87 -11.55
C ILE A 111 -11.27 -42.26 -11.97
N ARG A 112 -10.79 -43.29 -11.29
CA ARG A 112 -11.21 -44.68 -11.47
C ARG A 112 -11.82 -45.19 -10.17
N GLN A 113 -13.01 -45.76 -10.23
CA GLN A 113 -13.69 -46.32 -9.07
C GLN A 113 -14.25 -47.71 -9.37
N PRO A 114 -13.92 -48.73 -8.57
CA PRO A 114 -14.45 -50.08 -8.77
C PRO A 114 -15.94 -50.13 -8.41
N ILE A 115 -16.72 -50.84 -9.21
CA ILE A 115 -18.12 -51.16 -8.95
C ILE A 115 -18.13 -52.56 -8.33
N ILE A 116 -18.54 -52.67 -7.06
CA ILE A 116 -18.52 -53.93 -6.31
C ILE A 116 -19.96 -54.24 -5.89
N SER A 117 -20.45 -55.44 -6.17
CA SER A 117 -21.76 -55.90 -5.70
C SER A 117 -21.64 -57.27 -5.06
N SER A 118 -22.21 -57.43 -3.87
CA SER A 118 -22.18 -58.70 -3.10
C SER A 118 -20.77 -59.29 -2.94
N GLY A 119 -19.75 -58.43 -2.78
CA GLY A 119 -18.35 -58.82 -2.62
C GLY A 119 -17.62 -59.23 -3.90
N LYS A 120 -18.27 -59.14 -5.08
CA LYS A 120 -17.63 -59.36 -6.39
C LYS A 120 -17.47 -58.04 -7.14
N SER A 121 -16.33 -57.88 -7.80
CA SER A 121 -16.14 -56.78 -8.75
C SER A 121 -17.11 -57.00 -9.93
N LEU A 122 -17.77 -55.94 -10.37
CA LEU A 122 -18.55 -55.96 -11.60
C LEU A 122 -17.78 -55.24 -12.72
N GLY A 123 -16.93 -54.29 -12.37
CA GLY A 123 -16.25 -53.42 -13.31
C GLY A 123 -15.71 -52.16 -12.63
N GLU A 124 -15.46 -51.12 -13.40
CA GLU A 124 -15.08 -49.80 -12.88
C GLU A 124 -15.74 -48.65 -13.64
N VAL A 125 -15.99 -47.56 -12.92
CA VAL A 125 -16.34 -46.24 -13.48
C VAL A 125 -15.04 -45.48 -13.72
N ARG A 126 -14.87 -44.92 -14.91
CA ARG A 126 -13.76 -44.03 -15.25
C ARG A 126 -14.31 -42.68 -15.68
N ILE A 127 -13.85 -41.61 -15.05
CA ILE A 127 -14.22 -40.23 -15.39
C ILE A 127 -12.95 -39.44 -15.62
N ALA A 128 -12.82 -38.84 -16.81
CA ALA A 128 -11.71 -37.95 -17.12
C ALA A 128 -12.17 -36.51 -17.30
N TYR A 129 -11.34 -35.59 -16.85
CA TYR A 129 -11.54 -34.15 -16.96
C TYR A 129 -10.23 -33.42 -17.24
N THR A 130 -10.33 -32.23 -17.84
CA THR A 130 -9.20 -31.35 -18.15
C THR A 130 -9.11 -30.18 -17.18
N LEU A 131 -7.89 -29.73 -16.91
CA LEU A 131 -7.61 -28.51 -16.13
C LEU A 131 -7.44 -27.26 -17.02
N GLU A 132 -7.49 -27.42 -18.34
CA GLU A 132 -7.21 -26.38 -19.34
C GLU A 132 -8.16 -25.17 -19.22
N SER A 133 -9.45 -25.43 -18.99
CA SER A 133 -10.47 -24.39 -18.78
C SER A 133 -10.25 -23.54 -17.51
N LEU A 134 -9.53 -24.07 -16.51
CA LEU A 134 -9.17 -23.33 -15.30
C LEU A 134 -7.97 -22.40 -15.53
N GLN A 135 -7.09 -22.73 -16.48
CA GLN A 135 -5.94 -21.92 -16.85
C GLN A 135 -6.36 -20.67 -17.64
N GLU A 136 -7.25 -20.82 -18.63
CA GLU A 136 -7.75 -19.69 -19.42
C GLU A 136 -8.43 -18.62 -18.55
N ARG A 137 -9.27 -19.04 -17.59
CA ARG A 137 -9.96 -18.13 -16.66
C ARG A 137 -9.03 -17.42 -15.69
N ASN A 138 -7.86 -18.00 -15.41
CA ASN A 138 -6.86 -17.37 -14.56
C ASN A 138 -6.15 -16.22 -15.28
N LEU A 139 -5.85 -16.37 -16.57
CA LEU A 139 -5.19 -15.33 -17.35
C LEU A 139 -6.07 -14.06 -17.44
N GLU A 140 -7.37 -14.22 -17.67
CA GLU A 140 -8.33 -13.11 -17.65
C GLU A 140 -8.45 -12.44 -16.28
N SER A 141 -8.47 -13.25 -15.21
CA SER A 141 -8.58 -12.74 -13.83
C SER A 141 -7.32 -11.96 -13.42
N ALA A 142 -6.14 -12.44 -13.84
CA ALA A 142 -4.87 -11.77 -13.58
C ALA A 142 -4.79 -10.40 -14.27
N GLY A 143 -5.24 -10.32 -15.53
CA GLY A 143 -5.29 -9.06 -16.28
C GLY A 143 -6.14 -7.98 -15.59
N LYS A 144 -7.33 -8.36 -15.10
CA LYS A 144 -8.22 -7.42 -14.39
C LYS A 144 -7.61 -6.89 -13.10
N ILE A 145 -6.91 -7.73 -12.33
CA ILE A 145 -6.26 -7.33 -11.07
C ILE A 145 -5.12 -6.36 -11.35
N LEU A 146 -4.30 -6.62 -12.37
CA LEU A 146 -3.21 -5.73 -12.75
C LEU A 146 -3.75 -4.35 -13.17
N ILE A 147 -4.77 -4.31 -14.03
CA ILE A 147 -5.39 -3.05 -14.46
C ILE A 147 -5.96 -2.29 -13.26
N ALA A 148 -6.68 -2.96 -12.36
CA ALA A 148 -7.20 -2.33 -11.15
C ALA A 148 -6.07 -1.75 -10.26
N SER A 149 -4.96 -2.48 -10.10
CA SER A 149 -3.81 -2.00 -9.34
C SER A 149 -3.15 -0.77 -9.98
N PHE A 150 -3.06 -0.71 -11.32
CA PHE A 150 -2.55 0.46 -12.02
C PHE A 150 -3.48 1.67 -11.85
N ILE A 151 -4.79 1.48 -11.91
CA ILE A 151 -5.77 2.54 -11.69
C ILE A 151 -5.65 3.11 -10.28
N VAL A 152 -5.60 2.26 -9.25
CA VAL A 152 -5.48 2.70 -7.85
C VAL A 152 -4.17 3.45 -7.61
N SER A 153 -3.05 2.92 -8.13
CA SER A 153 -1.76 3.61 -8.05
C SER A 153 -1.78 4.97 -8.76
N GLY A 154 -2.36 5.04 -9.96
CA GLY A 154 -2.51 6.29 -10.69
C GLY A 154 -3.36 7.32 -9.95
N ILE A 155 -4.45 6.90 -9.31
CA ILE A 155 -5.29 7.77 -8.47
C ILE A 155 -4.51 8.28 -7.26
N LEU A 156 -3.76 7.42 -6.57
CA LEU A 156 -2.91 7.83 -5.44
C LEU A 156 -1.86 8.85 -5.86
N ILE A 157 -1.17 8.61 -6.97
CA ILE A 157 -0.17 9.55 -7.51
C ILE A 157 -0.83 10.89 -7.86
N LEU A 158 -2.01 10.86 -8.47
CA LEU A 158 -2.75 12.08 -8.83
C LEU A 158 -3.18 12.86 -7.57
N ILE A 159 -3.71 12.18 -6.56
CA ILE A 159 -4.09 12.81 -5.28
C ILE A 159 -2.86 13.44 -4.64
N MET A 160 -1.75 12.70 -4.55
CA MET A 160 -0.51 13.19 -3.97
C MET A 160 0.03 14.40 -4.73
N PHE A 161 0.00 14.37 -6.07
CA PHE A 161 0.42 15.49 -6.92
C PHE A 161 -0.45 16.74 -6.70
N VAL A 162 -1.78 16.57 -6.65
CA VAL A 162 -2.71 17.68 -6.40
C VAL A 162 -2.51 18.25 -5.00
N MET A 163 -2.36 17.40 -3.98
CA MET A 163 -2.10 17.83 -2.61
C MET A 163 -0.76 18.56 -2.50
N PHE A 164 0.32 18.02 -3.08
CA PHE A 164 1.63 18.66 -3.06
C PHE A 164 1.61 20.03 -3.74
N ARG A 165 0.93 20.13 -4.90
CA ARG A 165 0.78 21.41 -5.59
C ARG A 165 -0.02 22.43 -4.79
N ARG A 166 -1.14 22.01 -4.18
CA ARG A 166 -2.05 22.90 -3.46
C ARG A 166 -1.51 23.35 -2.11
N GLU A 167 -0.97 22.40 -1.34
CA GLU A 167 -0.58 22.62 0.06
C GLU A 167 0.88 23.02 0.20
N VAL A 168 1.76 22.67 -0.75
CA VAL A 168 3.20 22.95 -0.64
C VAL A 168 3.64 23.99 -1.67
N GLN A 169 3.48 23.69 -2.96
CA GLN A 169 4.07 24.52 -4.02
C GLN A 169 3.45 25.93 -4.12
N LEU A 170 2.12 26.02 -4.14
CA LEU A 170 1.42 27.29 -4.32
C LEU A 170 1.63 28.25 -3.13
N PRO A 171 1.49 27.82 -1.86
CA PRO A 171 1.73 28.69 -0.71
C PRO A 171 3.19 29.15 -0.64
N LEU A 172 4.15 28.24 -0.82
CA LEU A 172 5.57 28.57 -0.78
C LEU A 172 5.96 29.61 -1.85
N GLY A 173 5.43 29.46 -3.06
CA GLY A 173 5.66 30.42 -4.15
C GLY A 173 5.06 31.80 -3.89
N LYS A 174 3.93 31.88 -3.17
CA LYS A 174 3.36 33.17 -2.72
C LYS A 174 4.25 33.83 -1.68
N LEU A 175 4.73 33.06 -0.71
CA LEU A 175 5.60 33.56 0.35
C LEU A 175 6.90 34.13 -0.20
N VAL A 176 7.59 33.40 -1.09
CA VAL A 176 8.81 33.89 -1.74
C VAL A 176 8.57 35.23 -2.43
N ARG A 177 7.45 35.39 -3.15
CA ARG A 177 7.12 36.64 -3.84
C ARG A 177 6.79 37.78 -2.86
N GLN A 178 6.10 37.48 -1.76
CA GLN A 178 5.80 38.46 -0.72
C GLN A 178 7.09 38.95 -0.04
N THR A 179 7.98 38.03 0.36
CA THR A 179 9.27 38.40 0.95
C THR A 179 10.14 39.20 -0.03
N GLN A 180 10.16 38.82 -1.32
CA GLN A 180 10.88 39.58 -2.35
C GLN A 180 10.33 40.99 -2.56
N SER A 181 9.02 41.21 -2.38
CA SER A 181 8.42 42.54 -2.51
C SER A 181 8.88 43.51 -1.42
N LEU A 182 9.29 42.99 -0.27
CA LEU A 182 9.81 43.76 0.87
C LEU A 182 11.29 44.13 0.71
N LEU A 183 12.02 43.44 -0.18
CA LEU A 183 13.42 43.74 -0.45
C LEU A 183 13.56 44.90 -1.48
N PRO A 184 14.58 45.77 -1.32
CA PRO A 184 14.95 46.79 -2.31
C PRO A 184 15.17 46.17 -3.69
N GLU A 185 14.76 46.85 -4.78
CA GLU A 185 14.81 46.29 -6.14
C GLU A 185 16.19 45.76 -6.55
N GLU A 186 17.27 46.42 -6.11
CA GLU A 186 18.65 46.02 -6.41
C GLU A 186 19.04 44.68 -5.75
N LYS A 187 18.41 44.31 -4.64
CA LYS A 187 18.66 43.06 -3.90
C LYS A 187 17.72 41.92 -4.31
N ARG A 188 16.74 42.18 -5.19
CA ARG A 188 15.77 41.15 -5.62
C ARG A 188 16.46 40.12 -6.52
N PRO A 189 16.50 38.83 -6.14
CA PRO A 189 17.09 37.80 -6.99
C PRO A 189 16.25 37.58 -8.26
N LYS A 190 16.91 37.44 -9.42
CA LYS A 190 16.23 37.10 -10.68
C LYS A 190 15.62 35.70 -10.58
N LEU A 191 14.30 35.61 -10.74
CA LEU A 191 13.57 34.35 -10.75
C LEU A 191 13.94 33.53 -12.00
N VAL A 192 14.75 32.49 -11.84
CA VAL A 192 15.00 31.47 -12.87
C VAL A 192 13.93 30.38 -12.75
N GLN A 193 13.60 29.78 -13.89
CA GLN A 193 12.46 28.88 -14.12
C GLN A 193 12.51 27.62 -13.21
N TRP A 194 11.52 27.54 -12.31
CA TRP A 194 10.98 26.38 -11.56
C TRP A 194 11.89 25.17 -11.33
N ASP A 195 12.84 25.29 -10.42
CA ASP A 195 13.35 24.16 -9.63
C ASP A 195 12.79 24.29 -8.20
N GLU A 196 12.08 23.26 -7.74
CA GLU A 196 11.37 23.25 -6.46
C GLU A 196 12.33 23.23 -5.27
N MET A 197 13.51 22.63 -5.44
CA MET A 197 14.59 22.65 -4.45
C MET A 197 15.20 24.06 -4.34
N TYR A 198 15.32 24.75 -5.48
CA TYR A 198 15.81 26.13 -5.54
C TYR A 198 14.86 27.12 -4.83
N GLN A 199 13.54 26.85 -4.81
CA GLN A 199 12.58 27.73 -4.11
C GLN A 199 12.74 27.67 -2.59
N LEU A 200 12.99 26.49 -2.01
CA LEU A 200 13.19 26.36 -0.57
C LEU A 200 14.51 27.03 -0.15
N GLU A 201 15.58 26.77 -0.91
CA GLU A 201 16.88 27.42 -0.72
C GLU A 201 16.74 28.96 -0.83
N LYS A 202 16.00 29.45 -1.83
CA LYS A 202 15.77 30.88 -2.01
C LYS A 202 14.85 31.49 -0.98
N LEU A 203 13.84 30.79 -0.48
CA LEU A 203 13.03 31.26 0.65
C LEU A 203 13.94 31.50 1.85
N ILE A 204 14.78 30.51 2.18
CA ILE A 204 15.74 30.59 3.30
C ILE A 204 16.72 31.75 3.11
N ILE A 205 17.30 31.89 1.91
CA ILE A 205 18.20 33.02 1.59
C ILE A 205 17.47 34.37 1.69
N SER A 206 16.27 34.49 1.10
CA SER A 206 15.52 35.75 1.11
C SER A 206 15.03 36.15 2.51
N LEU A 207 14.71 35.16 3.34
CA LEU A 207 14.41 35.37 4.75
C LEU A 207 15.67 35.88 5.46
N GLY A 208 16.82 35.22 5.27
CA GLY A 208 18.11 35.65 5.80
C GLY A 208 18.47 37.09 5.41
N ASP A 209 18.34 37.44 4.13
CA ASP A 209 18.61 38.79 3.62
C ASP A 209 17.66 39.82 4.24
N TYR A 210 16.36 39.49 4.37
CA TYR A 210 15.39 40.36 5.02
C TYR A 210 15.69 40.57 6.51
N PHE A 211 16.13 39.52 7.23
CA PHE A 211 16.56 39.65 8.62
C PHE A 211 17.76 40.58 8.77
N GLN A 212 18.74 40.46 7.87
CA GLN A 212 19.92 41.31 7.89
C GLN A 212 19.58 42.77 7.60
N GLU A 213 18.60 43.03 6.72
CA GLU A 213 18.07 44.38 6.46
C GLU A 213 17.38 44.95 7.71
N LEU A 214 16.53 44.16 8.38
CA LEU A 214 15.85 44.60 9.60
C LEU A 214 16.84 44.91 10.73
N GLN A 215 17.90 44.11 10.86
CA GLN A 215 18.94 44.34 11.86
C GLN A 215 19.73 45.61 11.57
N TYR A 216 20.07 45.87 10.31
CA TYR A 216 20.72 47.10 9.89
C TYR A 216 19.86 48.34 10.16
N LEU A 217 18.57 48.31 9.78
CA LEU A 217 17.62 49.38 10.06
C LEU A 217 17.48 49.66 11.57
N GLN A 218 17.51 48.60 12.38
CA GLN A 218 17.44 48.71 13.83
C GLN A 218 18.68 49.39 14.42
N GLU A 219 19.88 49.00 13.97
CA GLU A 219 21.14 49.64 14.37
C GLU A 219 21.18 51.11 13.93
N GLU A 220 20.73 51.43 12.72
CA GLU A 220 20.66 52.81 12.22
C GLU A 220 19.69 53.68 13.05
N ILE A 221 18.50 53.17 13.38
CA ILE A 221 17.52 53.86 14.23
C ILE A 221 18.08 54.08 15.65
N ALA A 222 18.80 53.09 16.19
CA ALA A 222 19.44 53.18 17.50
C ALA A 222 20.61 54.19 17.51
N GLU A 223 21.46 54.20 16.47
CA GLU A 223 22.59 55.12 16.34
C GLU A 223 22.13 56.57 16.12
N GLN A 224 21.05 56.78 15.35
CA GLN A 224 20.50 58.12 15.12
C GLN A 224 19.82 58.73 16.36
N LYS A 225 19.77 58.00 17.51
CA LYS A 225 18.96 58.36 18.68
C LYS A 225 17.53 58.74 18.28
N ALA A 226 16.99 58.04 17.27
CA ALA A 226 15.62 58.25 16.85
C ALA A 226 14.67 57.95 18.03
N SER A 227 13.49 58.57 18.04
CA SER A 227 12.50 58.41 19.11
C SER A 227 12.30 56.92 19.42
N GLU A 228 12.24 56.56 20.71
CA GLU A 228 11.89 55.20 21.18
C GLU A 228 10.71 54.61 20.41
N LYS A 229 9.76 55.49 20.02
CA LYS A 229 8.60 55.17 19.22
C LYS A 229 8.92 54.58 17.83
N ALA A 230 9.95 55.07 17.14
CA ALA A 230 10.35 54.54 15.82
C ALA A 230 10.97 53.13 15.93
N LEU A 231 11.73 52.90 17.01
CA LEU A 231 12.28 51.58 17.32
C LEU A 231 11.17 50.59 17.73
N GLU A 232 10.19 51.06 18.51
CA GLU A 232 9.01 50.29 18.91
C GLU A 232 8.14 49.92 17.70
N GLU A 233 7.88 50.86 16.79
CA GLU A 233 7.15 50.62 15.54
C GLU A 233 7.87 49.61 14.63
N LEU A 234 9.20 49.69 14.50
CA LEU A 234 10.00 48.71 13.75
C LEU A 234 9.91 47.31 14.37
N ASN A 235 10.09 47.20 15.68
CA ASN A 235 10.04 45.92 16.40
C ASN A 235 8.64 45.29 16.31
N LEU A 236 7.59 46.11 16.38
CA LEU A 236 6.22 45.66 16.24
C LEU A 236 5.94 45.11 14.83
N ALA A 237 6.37 45.83 13.79
CA ALA A 237 6.25 45.40 12.40
C ALA A 237 7.06 44.11 12.11
N LYS A 238 8.28 44.00 12.66
CA LYS A 238 9.10 42.78 12.60
C LYS A 238 8.37 41.59 13.25
N SER A 239 7.82 41.78 14.45
CA SER A 239 7.10 40.74 15.18
C SER A 239 5.85 40.25 14.43
N GLU A 240 5.06 41.18 13.87
CA GLU A 240 3.85 40.83 13.09
C GLU A 240 4.19 40.11 11.79
N PHE A 241 5.21 40.58 11.05
CA PHE A 241 5.67 39.91 9.84
C PHE A 241 6.12 38.48 10.13
N LEU A 242 6.88 38.27 11.21
CA LEU A 242 7.39 36.95 11.56
C LEU A 242 6.25 36.02 11.98
N SER A 243 5.31 36.48 12.81
CA SER A 243 4.13 35.69 13.18
C SER A 243 3.33 35.23 11.95
N MET A 244 3.13 36.11 10.97
CA MET A 244 2.46 35.77 9.71
C MET A 244 3.24 34.70 8.94
N MET A 245 4.54 34.90 8.73
CA MET A 245 5.40 33.94 8.02
C MET A 245 5.43 32.59 8.73
N GLY A 246 5.46 32.57 10.06
CA GLY A 246 5.39 31.36 10.86
C GLY A 246 4.15 30.52 10.57
N HIS A 247 2.97 31.15 10.52
CA HIS A 247 1.72 30.47 10.19
C HIS A 247 1.68 29.96 8.74
N GLU A 248 2.14 30.78 7.80
CA GLU A 248 2.11 30.44 6.38
C GLU A 248 3.16 29.40 5.99
N ILE A 249 4.29 29.30 6.70
CA ILE A 249 5.28 28.23 6.50
C ILE A 249 4.88 26.95 7.23
N ARG A 250 4.21 27.02 8.39
CA ARG A 250 3.81 25.83 9.15
C ARG A 250 2.88 24.91 8.36
N THR A 251 1.94 25.47 7.60
CA THR A 251 0.97 24.71 6.80
C THR A 251 1.62 23.83 5.70
N PRO A 252 2.44 24.37 4.77
CA PRO A 252 3.10 23.56 3.75
C PRO A 252 4.07 22.54 4.36
N LEU A 253 4.69 22.87 5.49
CA LEU A 253 5.68 22.01 6.12
C LEU A 253 5.04 20.82 6.84
N ASN A 254 3.91 21.05 7.53
CA ASN A 254 3.07 19.97 8.06
C ASN A 254 2.53 19.06 6.95
N ALA A 255 2.22 19.61 5.77
CA ALA A 255 1.79 18.82 4.62
C ALA A 255 2.92 17.91 4.09
N VAL A 256 4.16 18.40 4.03
CA VAL A 256 5.35 17.60 3.68
C VAL A 256 5.62 16.49 4.71
N THR A 257 5.54 16.79 6.01
CA THR A 257 5.69 15.78 7.08
C THR A 257 4.59 14.72 7.02
N GLY A 258 3.36 15.12 6.74
CA GLY A 258 2.24 14.19 6.54
C GLY A 258 2.42 13.28 5.32
N MET A 259 2.82 13.84 4.18
CA MET A 259 3.06 13.07 2.94
C MET A 259 4.23 12.10 3.09
N THR A 260 5.33 12.53 3.72
CA THR A 260 6.47 11.64 4.01
C THR A 260 6.09 10.54 4.99
N GLY A 261 5.22 10.81 5.98
CA GLY A 261 4.62 9.79 6.85
C GLY A 261 3.83 8.75 6.07
N LEU A 262 2.91 9.18 5.20
CA LEU A 262 2.12 8.28 4.34
C LEU A 262 3.01 7.43 3.41
N LEU A 263 4.11 7.99 2.90
CA LEU A 263 5.07 7.25 2.07
C LEU A 263 5.80 6.17 2.88
N LEU A 264 6.18 6.45 4.13
CA LEU A 264 6.84 5.47 5.01
C LEU A 264 5.96 4.27 5.34
N ASP A 265 4.63 4.42 5.28
CA ASP A 265 3.67 3.32 5.45
C ASP A 265 3.55 2.41 4.22
N THR A 266 4.26 2.71 3.12
CA THR A 266 4.26 1.91 1.88
C THR A 266 5.50 1.01 1.75
N GLU A 267 5.47 0.07 0.79
CA GLU A 267 6.66 -0.73 0.45
C GLU A 267 7.72 0.13 -0.24
N LEU A 268 8.70 0.59 0.55
CA LEU A 268 9.86 1.35 0.09
C LEU A 268 11.15 0.52 0.21
N SER A 269 12.07 0.70 -0.76
CA SER A 269 13.45 0.20 -0.62
C SER A 269 14.21 0.97 0.46
N ASP A 270 15.31 0.41 0.97
CA ASP A 270 16.10 1.06 2.03
C ASP A 270 16.60 2.45 1.62
N GLN A 271 17.06 2.59 0.38
CA GLN A 271 17.49 3.88 -0.17
C GLN A 271 16.33 4.89 -0.29
N GLN A 272 15.12 4.43 -0.66
CA GLN A 272 13.94 5.28 -0.72
C GLN A 272 13.50 5.74 0.68
N LYS A 273 13.55 4.85 1.68
CA LYS A 273 13.28 5.20 3.08
C LYS A 273 14.27 6.23 3.60
N GLU A 274 15.54 6.08 3.26
CA GLU A 274 16.58 7.05 3.63
C GLU A 274 16.25 8.45 3.07
N PHE A 275 15.90 8.55 1.78
CA PHE A 275 15.49 9.83 1.19
C PHE A 275 14.24 10.43 1.85
N VAL A 276 13.22 9.62 2.12
CA VAL A 276 12.00 10.10 2.78
C VAL A 276 12.29 10.60 4.20
N ASN A 277 13.15 9.90 4.94
CA ASN A 277 13.58 10.32 6.27
C ASN A 277 14.42 11.61 6.23
N ILE A 278 15.30 11.79 5.25
CA ILE A 278 16.05 13.04 5.05
C ILE A 278 15.10 14.21 4.83
N ILE A 279 14.08 14.04 3.98
CA ILE A 279 13.08 15.09 3.70
C ILE A 279 12.30 15.42 4.98
N ARG A 280 11.83 14.40 5.71
CA ARG A 280 11.07 14.59 6.95
C ARG A 280 11.88 15.32 8.02
N ASN A 281 13.09 14.85 8.29
CA ASN A 281 13.97 15.44 9.30
C ASN A 281 14.36 16.88 8.94
N SER A 282 14.58 17.17 7.64
CA SER A 282 14.86 18.53 7.18
C SER A 282 13.68 19.47 7.40
N GLY A 283 12.45 18.97 7.17
CA GLY A 283 11.23 19.70 7.50
C GLY A 283 11.13 20.02 8.99
N GLU A 284 11.23 19.00 9.85
CA GLU A 284 11.15 19.18 11.31
C GLU A 284 12.22 20.15 11.86
N ASN A 285 13.44 20.08 11.33
CA ASN A 285 14.51 21.02 11.67
C ASN A 285 14.15 22.46 11.27
N LEU A 286 13.58 22.66 10.08
CA LEU A 286 13.17 23.97 9.61
C LEU A 286 12.01 24.54 10.45
N LEU A 287 11.02 23.72 10.83
CA LEU A 287 9.95 24.12 11.76
C LEU A 287 10.51 24.57 13.11
N THR A 288 11.45 23.81 13.65
CA THR A 288 12.11 24.13 14.92
C THR A 288 12.85 25.46 14.82
N MET A 289 13.60 25.68 13.74
CA MET A 289 14.31 26.93 13.49
C MET A 289 13.34 28.12 13.40
N ILE A 290 12.23 27.96 12.68
CA ILE A 290 11.19 29.00 12.56
C ILE A 290 10.55 29.30 13.91
N ASN A 291 10.20 28.28 14.70
CA ASN A 291 9.62 28.48 16.03
C ASN A 291 10.60 29.23 16.95
N ASN A 292 11.87 28.86 16.95
CA ASN A 292 12.89 29.56 17.75
C ASN A 292 13.03 31.04 17.34
N ILE A 293 12.95 31.34 16.04
CA ILE A 293 12.98 32.72 15.53
C ILE A 293 11.74 33.50 15.96
N LEU A 294 10.56 32.88 15.91
CA LEU A 294 9.30 33.48 16.38
C LEU A 294 9.36 33.82 17.87
N ASP A 295 9.83 32.87 18.69
CA ASP A 295 9.91 33.04 20.14
C ASP A 295 10.90 34.14 20.51
N PHE A 296 12.06 34.19 19.84
CA PHE A 296 13.02 35.28 19.98
C PHE A 296 12.41 36.65 19.64
N SER A 297 11.61 36.71 18.57
CA SER A 297 10.97 37.96 18.13
C SER A 297 9.84 38.44 19.04
N LYS A 298 9.19 37.52 19.78
CA LYS A 298 8.24 37.87 20.84
C LYS A 298 8.95 38.42 22.09
N ILE A 299 10.09 37.85 22.44
CA ILE A 299 10.95 38.31 23.55
C ILE A 299 11.42 39.74 23.28
N GLU A 300 11.98 40.01 22.10
CA GLU A 300 12.51 41.34 21.74
C GLU A 300 11.43 42.44 21.72
N ALA A 301 10.19 42.11 21.38
CA ALA A 301 9.08 43.06 21.35
C ALA A 301 8.42 43.30 22.71
N ASN A 302 8.95 42.75 23.82
CA ASN A 302 8.30 42.72 25.14
C ASN A 302 6.86 42.14 25.09
N LYS A 303 6.53 41.34 24.07
CA LYS A 303 5.20 40.72 23.87
C LYS A 303 5.11 39.31 24.45
N LEU A 304 6.13 38.87 25.19
CA LEU A 304 6.11 37.57 25.84
C LEU A 304 5.38 37.70 27.18
N GLU A 305 4.08 37.40 27.16
CA GLU A 305 3.28 37.24 28.37
C GLU A 305 3.55 35.85 28.94
N LEU A 306 4.12 35.81 30.15
CA LEU A 306 4.26 34.56 30.89
C LEU A 306 2.91 34.20 31.49
N GLU A 307 2.38 33.04 31.11
CA GLU A 307 1.19 32.48 31.75
C GLU A 307 1.60 31.86 33.09
N GLU A 308 1.11 32.42 34.19
CA GLU A 308 1.26 31.80 35.51
C GLU A 308 0.27 30.64 35.65
N ALA A 309 0.76 29.43 35.42
CA ALA A 309 -0.01 28.20 35.61
C ALA A 309 0.66 27.32 36.67
N PRO A 310 -0.13 26.65 37.54
CA PRO A 310 0.44 25.72 38.50
C PRO A 310 1.07 24.51 37.79
N PHE A 311 2.29 24.15 38.19
CA PHE A 311 3.01 23.02 37.60
C PHE A 311 3.79 22.22 38.65
N GLU A 312 3.95 20.92 38.39
CA GLU A 312 4.76 20.03 39.21
C GLU A 312 6.16 19.89 38.63
N LEU A 313 7.16 20.47 39.32
CA LEU A 313 8.53 20.53 38.84
C LEU A 313 9.14 19.14 38.58
N GLY A 314 8.81 18.16 39.42
CA GLY A 314 9.26 16.77 39.24
C GLY A 314 8.75 16.15 37.94
N LEU A 315 7.47 16.36 37.60
CA LEU A 315 6.89 15.86 36.36
C LEU A 315 7.50 16.54 35.14
N CYS A 316 7.71 17.85 35.17
CA CYS A 316 8.37 18.56 34.08
C CYS A 316 9.79 18.02 33.82
N ILE A 317 10.56 17.76 34.87
CA ILE A 317 11.92 17.19 34.74
C ILE A 317 11.85 15.77 34.15
N GLU A 318 10.90 14.94 34.60
CA GLU A 318 10.71 13.60 34.04
C GLU A 318 10.32 13.62 32.55
N GLU A 319 9.39 14.49 32.17
CA GLU A 319 8.97 14.64 30.77
C GLU A 319 10.12 15.07 29.88
N VAL A 320 10.94 16.03 30.33
CA VAL A 320 12.15 16.45 29.62
C VAL A 320 13.14 15.29 29.51
N LEU A 321 13.43 14.58 30.60
CA LEU A 321 14.38 13.46 30.56
C LEU A 321 13.93 12.34 29.61
N ARG A 322 12.62 12.06 29.53
CA ARG A 322 12.07 11.06 28.61
C ARG A 322 12.40 11.35 27.15
N LEU A 323 12.46 12.62 26.75
CA LEU A 323 12.84 13.02 25.39
C LEU A 323 14.27 12.57 25.03
N PHE A 324 15.16 12.47 26.02
CA PHE A 324 16.57 12.15 25.81
C PHE A 324 16.92 10.69 26.11
N VAL A 325 16.00 9.87 26.64
CA VAL A 325 16.25 8.46 26.97
C VAL A 325 16.80 7.66 25.79
N SER A 326 16.22 7.84 24.60
CA SER A 326 16.67 7.12 23.40
C SER A 326 18.11 7.51 23.01
N GLN A 327 18.43 8.80 23.06
CA GLN A 327 19.76 9.31 22.73
C GLN A 327 20.82 8.90 23.76
N ALA A 328 20.46 8.90 25.05
CA ALA A 328 21.32 8.45 26.14
C ALA A 328 21.61 6.95 26.05
N SER A 329 20.58 6.14 25.74
CA SER A 329 20.72 4.70 25.54
C SER A 329 21.65 4.35 24.36
N GLN A 330 21.51 5.05 23.23
CA GLN A 330 22.41 4.91 22.08
C GLN A 330 23.87 5.20 22.43
N LYS A 331 24.10 6.14 23.37
CA LYS A 331 25.42 6.52 23.88
C LYS A 331 25.86 5.74 25.12
N LYS A 332 25.06 4.77 25.59
CA LYS A 332 25.27 4.01 26.83
C LYS A 332 25.46 4.89 28.07
N LEU A 333 24.70 5.98 28.15
CA LEU A 333 24.67 6.90 29.28
C LEU A 333 23.41 6.68 30.11
N GLU A 334 23.54 6.77 31.44
CA GLU A 334 22.44 6.72 32.38
C GLU A 334 22.02 8.16 32.73
N LEU A 335 20.72 8.43 32.68
CA LEU A 335 20.14 9.72 33.04
C LEU A 335 19.41 9.57 34.37
N ALA A 336 19.77 10.40 35.34
CA ALA A 336 19.12 10.49 36.64
C ALA A 336 18.99 11.95 37.05
N TYR A 337 17.98 12.26 37.87
CA TYR A 337 17.82 13.56 38.49
C TYR A 337 17.67 13.42 40.00
N LEU A 338 18.04 14.46 40.73
CA LEU A 338 17.88 14.56 42.17
C LEU A 338 17.24 15.92 42.47
N LEU A 339 16.08 15.90 43.13
CA LEU A 339 15.46 17.09 43.69
C LEU A 339 15.81 17.18 45.17
N GLU A 340 16.19 18.37 45.63
CA GLU A 340 16.44 18.57 47.06
C GLU A 340 15.12 18.46 47.85
N PRO A 341 15.15 17.95 49.10
CA PRO A 341 13.95 17.76 49.91
C PRO A 341 13.13 19.04 50.15
N ASN A 342 13.76 20.21 50.07
CA ASN A 342 13.12 21.52 50.28
C ASN A 342 12.57 22.14 49.00
N THR A 343 12.64 21.43 47.87
CA THR A 343 12.11 21.93 46.59
C THR A 343 10.58 21.80 46.58
N PRO A 344 9.82 22.88 46.30
CA PRO A 344 8.38 22.81 46.20
C PRO A 344 7.96 21.78 45.13
N GLN A 345 7.11 20.82 45.49
CA GLN A 345 6.62 19.80 44.55
C GLN A 345 5.65 20.38 43.51
N CYS A 346 4.93 21.43 43.87
CA CYS A 346 4.01 22.15 43.00
C CYS A 346 4.21 23.65 43.24
N HIS A 347 4.45 24.41 42.16
CA HIS A 347 4.40 25.86 42.20
C HIS A 347 2.96 26.26 41.89
N CYS A 348 2.26 26.89 42.83
CA CYS A 348 0.97 27.51 42.58
C CYS A 348 1.22 28.99 42.27
N GLY A 349 0.75 29.49 41.12
CA GLY A 349 0.86 30.91 40.75
C GLY A 349 0.31 31.84 41.83
N GLY A 350 0.92 33.02 41.98
CA GLY A 350 0.67 33.97 43.06
C GLY A 350 -0.42 34.99 42.75
#